data_AF-A0A3D9E5N6-F1
#
_entry.id   AF-A0A3D9E5N6-F1
#
_cell.length_a   1.000
_cell.length_b   1.000
_cell.length_c   1.000
_cell.angle_alpha   90.00
_cell.angle_beta   90.00
_cell.angle_gamma   90.00
#
_symmetry.space_group_name_H-M   'P 1'
#
loop_
_entity.id
_entity.type
_entity.pdbx_description
1 polymer ?
#
loop_
_entity_poly.entity_id
_entity_poly.type
_entity_poly.pdbx_seq_one_letter_code
_entity_poly.pdbx_strand_id
1 'polypeptide(L)'
;MQRTYSDPVDNYSQRLADALVSEIKAEMGRQDLSSRALGRLIGENSQYMSMRLDGGNPRTGERVTLNVRDLYSIASALHIDPLDLMSRAQRAASEAANVTPFPARNVGTPAEDDLYLAARAADPEPTDEQPSYDDPS
;
A
#
# COMPACT_ATOMS: atom_id res chain seq x y z
N MET A 1 -11.66 5.77 37.12
CA MET A 1 -10.99 5.47 35.84
C MET A 1 -11.72 6.22 34.74
N GLN A 2 -11.23 7.40 34.34
CA GLN A 2 -11.85 8.19 33.27
C GLN A 2 -11.40 7.62 31.92
N ARG A 3 -12.37 7.17 31.12
CA ARG A 3 -12.17 6.77 29.74
C ARG A 3 -12.04 8.07 28.94
N THR A 4 -10.83 8.43 28.52
CA THR A 4 -10.62 9.53 27.58
C THR A 4 -11.30 9.13 26.26
N TYR A 5 -12.46 9.73 26.00
CA TYR A 5 -13.04 9.77 24.66
C TYR A 5 -12.10 10.63 23.83
N SER A 6 -11.21 10.02 23.05
CA SER A 6 -10.51 10.75 21.97
C SER A 6 -11.56 11.21 20.97
N ASP A 7 -11.68 12.51 20.76
CA ASP A 7 -12.63 13.06 19.81
C ASP A 7 -12.26 12.56 18.40
N PRO A 8 -13.23 12.29 17.51
CA PRO A 8 -12.96 11.92 16.12
C PRO A 8 -12.14 12.98 15.35
N VAL A 9 -12.12 14.21 15.87
CA VAL A 9 -11.30 15.35 15.40
C VAL A 9 -9.82 15.15 15.72
N ASP A 10 -9.48 14.53 16.85
CA ASP A 10 -8.08 14.33 17.30
C ASP A 10 -7.27 13.44 16.35
N ASN A 11 -7.95 12.58 15.60
CA ASN A 11 -7.31 11.70 14.62
C ASN A 11 -7.28 12.27 13.19
N TYR A 12 -7.94 13.40 12.90
CA TYR A 12 -7.97 13.93 11.53
C TYR A 12 -6.60 14.39 11.07
N SER A 13 -5.87 15.15 11.90
CA SER A 13 -4.53 15.64 11.57
C SER A 13 -3.55 14.51 11.28
N GLN A 14 -3.64 13.41 12.05
CA GLN A 14 -2.81 12.22 11.83
C GLN A 14 -3.20 11.52 10.52
N ARG A 15 -4.50 11.30 10.27
CA ARG A 15 -4.98 10.72 9.00
C ARG A 15 -4.55 11.55 7.80
N LEU A 16 -4.62 12.88 7.91
CA LEU A 16 -4.17 13.80 6.85
C LEU A 16 -2.66 13.69 6.61
N ALA A 17 -1.86 13.66 7.68
CA ALA A 17 -0.42 13.51 7.57
C ALA A 17 -0.04 12.17 6.91
N ASP A 18 -0.72 11.08 7.27
CA ASP A 18 -0.49 9.76 6.68
C ASP A 18 -0.94 9.70 5.22
N ALA A 19 -2.10 10.26 4.90
CA ALA A 19 -2.58 10.38 3.53
C ALA A 19 -1.63 11.21 2.66
N LEU A 20 -1.12 12.34 3.16
CA LEU A 20 -0.17 13.17 2.44
C LEU A 20 1.12 12.42 2.11
N VAL A 21 1.67 11.67 3.09
CA VAL A 21 2.86 10.84 2.86
C VAL A 21 2.56 9.72 1.86
N SER A 22 1.37 9.11 1.92
CA SER A 22 0.95 8.07 0.98
C SER A 22 0.87 8.61 -0.46
N GLU A 23 0.28 9.78 -0.67
CA GLU A 23 0.20 10.43 -1.98
C GLU A 23 1.59 10.79 -2.53
N ILE A 24 2.47 11.35 -1.68
CA ILE A 24 3.86 11.64 -2.06
C ILE A 24 4.57 10.36 -2.49
N LYS A 25 4.42 9.27 -1.74
CA LYS A 25 5.03 7.97 -2.06
C LYS A 25 4.46 7.34 -3.34
N ALA A 26 3.15 7.45 -3.54
CA ALA A 26 2.51 6.97 -4.76
C ALA A 26 3.07 7.69 -5.98
N GLU A 27 3.26 9.00 -5.89
CA GLU A 27 3.85 9.77 -6.98
C GLU A 27 5.33 9.43 -7.19
N MET A 28 6.11 9.34 -6.12
CA MET A 28 7.49 8.88 -6.20
C MET A 28 7.60 7.51 -6.88
N GLY A 29 6.67 6.58 -6.59
CA GLY A 29 6.60 5.27 -7.23
C GLY A 29 6.32 5.34 -8.73
N ARG A 30 5.53 6.31 -9.20
CA ARG A 30 5.30 6.54 -10.64
C ARG A 30 6.56 7.04 -11.36
N GLN A 31 7.44 7.71 -10.64
CA GLN A 31 8.68 8.30 -11.17
C GLN A 31 9.93 7.47 -10.84
N ASP A 32 9.77 6.27 -10.27
CA ASP A 32 10.85 5.39 -9.78
C ASP A 32 11.84 6.12 -8.86
N LEU A 33 11.33 7.00 -7.99
CA LEU A 33 12.11 7.88 -7.15
C LEU A 33 12.17 7.37 -5.69
N SER A 34 13.37 7.21 -5.15
CA SER A 34 13.55 6.91 -3.73
C SER A 34 13.52 8.18 -2.85
N SER A 35 13.16 8.06 -1.57
CA SER A 35 13.17 9.20 -0.63
C SER A 35 14.55 9.86 -0.53
N ARG A 36 15.62 9.06 -0.63
CA ARG A 36 16.99 9.58 -0.64
C ARG A 36 17.30 10.38 -1.91
N ALA A 37 16.78 9.94 -3.06
CA ALA A 37 16.93 10.65 -4.32
C ALA A 37 16.11 11.94 -4.33
N LEU A 38 14.87 11.90 -3.81
CA LEU A 38 14.05 13.10 -3.61
C LEU A 38 14.75 14.14 -2.74
N GLY A 39 15.34 13.71 -1.62
CA GLY A 39 16.13 14.60 -0.74
C GLY A 39 17.21 15.35 -1.52
N ARG A 40 17.98 14.64 -2.36
CA ARG A 40 19.01 15.25 -3.21
C ARG A 40 18.44 16.23 -4.24
N LEU A 41 17.28 15.92 -4.84
CA LEU A 41 16.63 16.78 -5.84
C LEU A 41 16.21 18.13 -5.25
N ILE A 42 15.74 18.15 -4.01
CA ILE A 42 15.34 19.38 -3.32
C ILE A 42 16.49 20.11 -2.61
N GLY A 43 17.74 19.67 -2.85
CA GLY A 43 18.94 20.28 -2.25
C GLY A 43 19.18 19.91 -0.79
N GLU A 44 18.49 18.88 -0.28
CA GLU A 44 18.61 18.40 1.09
C GLU A 44 19.47 17.11 1.15
N ASN A 45 19.88 16.73 2.36
CA ASN A 45 20.63 15.48 2.53
C ASN A 45 19.74 14.24 2.32
N SER A 46 20.36 13.09 2.03
CA SER A 46 19.66 11.84 1.75
C SER A 46 18.81 11.31 2.91
N GLN A 47 19.12 11.70 4.14
CA GLN A 47 18.40 11.29 5.34
C GLN A 47 17.16 12.16 5.61
N TYR A 48 17.17 13.42 5.14
CA TYR A 48 16.14 14.41 5.43
C TYR A 48 14.72 13.94 5.05
N MET A 49 14.56 13.46 3.82
CA MET A 49 13.30 12.90 3.31
C MET A 49 13.02 11.50 3.85
N SER A 50 14.05 10.70 4.12
CA SER A 50 13.86 9.37 4.73
C SER A 50 13.21 9.45 6.11
N MET A 51 13.58 10.44 6.94
CA MET A 51 12.96 10.64 8.27
C MET A 51 11.51 11.13 8.19
N ARG A 52 11.15 11.81 7.11
CA ARG A 52 9.80 12.36 6.89
C ARG A 52 8.86 11.39 6.20
N LEU A 53 9.36 10.51 5.34
CA LEU A 53 8.54 9.62 4.52
C LEU A 53 8.60 8.16 4.98
N ASP A 54 9.75 7.67 5.43
CA ASP A 54 9.98 6.23 5.65
C ASP A 54 10.23 5.86 7.11
N GLY A 55 11.43 6.17 7.60
CA GLY A 55 12.01 5.51 8.78
C GLY A 55 11.89 6.29 10.08
N GLY A 56 11.28 7.47 10.02
CA GLY A 56 11.18 8.34 11.19
C GLY A 56 12.53 8.85 11.69
N ASN A 57 12.48 9.59 12.79
CA ASN A 57 13.66 10.08 13.48
C ASN A 57 14.41 8.89 14.09
N PRO A 58 15.70 8.68 13.80
CA PRO A 58 16.48 7.55 14.32
C PRO A 58 16.51 7.45 15.84
N ARG A 59 16.28 8.57 16.56
CA ARG A 59 16.30 8.59 18.02
C ARG A 59 14.96 8.24 18.66
N THR A 60 13.84 8.59 18.01
CA THR A 60 12.50 8.42 18.59
C THR A 60 11.67 7.36 17.86
N GLY A 61 12.06 6.96 16.66
CA GLY A 61 11.27 6.11 15.76
C GLY A 61 10.07 6.79 15.12
N GLU A 62 9.74 8.02 15.54
CA GLU A 62 8.55 8.74 15.09
C GLU A 62 8.81 9.49 13.79
N ARG A 63 7.81 9.53 12.91
CA ARG A 63 7.89 10.28 11.66
C ARG A 63 8.07 11.77 11.94
N VAL A 64 9.04 12.38 11.27
CA VAL A 64 9.20 13.84 11.32
C VAL A 64 8.10 14.48 10.47
N THR A 65 7.35 15.41 11.04
CA THR A 65 6.24 16.10 10.36
C THR A 65 6.74 16.91 9.16
N LEU A 66 6.02 16.81 8.04
CA LEU A 66 6.22 17.65 6.86
C LEU A 66 5.75 19.08 7.15
N ASN A 67 6.61 20.06 6.92
CA ASN A 67 6.22 21.46 6.99
C ASN A 67 5.81 22.01 5.61
N VAL A 68 5.33 23.27 5.58
CA VAL A 68 4.88 23.92 4.35
C VAL A 68 6.01 24.02 3.31
N ARG A 69 7.24 24.31 3.73
CA ARG A 69 8.40 24.37 2.82
C ARG A 69 8.67 23.00 2.20
N ASP A 70 8.60 21.93 3.00
CA ASP A 70 8.76 20.56 2.51
C ASP A 70 7.71 20.26 1.44
N LEU A 71 6.45 20.64 1.68
CA LEU A 71 5.35 20.44 0.72
C LEU A 71 5.65 21.11 -0.63
N TYR A 72 6.02 22.39 -0.64
CA TYR A 72 6.33 23.10 -1.89
C TYR A 72 7.53 22.50 -2.61
N SER A 73 8.61 22.20 -1.89
CA SER A 73 9.82 21.61 -2.48
C SER A 73 9.55 20.23 -3.09
N ILE A 74 8.80 19.38 -2.38
CA ILE A 74 8.45 18.03 -2.85
C ILE A 74 7.51 18.11 -4.06
N ALA A 75 6.46 18.91 -3.98
CA ALA A 75 5.51 19.09 -5.08
C ALA A 75 6.20 19.62 -6.34
N SER A 76 7.09 20.60 -6.19
CA SER A 76 7.91 21.10 -7.29
C SER A 76 8.83 20.03 -7.88
N ALA A 77 9.48 19.21 -7.04
CA ALA A 77 10.38 18.14 -7.51
C ALA A 77 9.64 17.01 -8.21
N LEU A 78 8.39 16.76 -7.83
CA LEU A 78 7.52 15.75 -8.45
C LEU A 78 6.71 16.31 -9.62
N HIS A 79 6.86 17.59 -9.95
CA HIS A 79 6.08 18.28 -11.00
C HIS A 79 4.55 18.22 -10.80
N ILE A 80 4.10 18.38 -9.55
CA ILE A 80 2.68 18.45 -9.19
C ILE A 80 2.37 19.79 -8.51
N ASP A 81 1.15 20.29 -8.70
CA ASP A 81 0.65 21.43 -7.94
C ASP A 81 0.48 21.07 -6.44
N PRO A 82 1.05 21.86 -5.50
CA PRO A 82 0.92 21.61 -4.06
C PRO A 82 -0.53 21.52 -3.57
N LEU A 83 -1.46 22.28 -4.16
CA LEU A 83 -2.87 22.27 -3.79
C LEU A 83 -3.56 21.00 -4.28
N ASP A 84 -3.18 20.49 -5.45
CA ASP A 84 -3.69 19.21 -5.94
C ASP A 84 -3.25 18.06 -5.03
N LEU A 85 -1.97 18.06 -4.64
CA LEU A 85 -1.44 17.07 -3.70
C LEU A 85 -2.19 17.12 -2.36
N MET A 86 -2.39 18.32 -1.81
CA MET A 86 -3.15 18.50 -0.57
C MET A 86 -4.62 18.08 -0.72
N SER A 87 -5.26 18.39 -1.85
CA SER A 87 -6.64 18.03 -2.11
C SER A 87 -6.85 16.51 -2.22
N ARG A 88 -5.90 15.79 -2.82
CA ARG A 88 -5.90 14.32 -2.87
C ARG A 88 -5.74 13.73 -1.47
N ALA A 89 -4.78 14.23 -0.70
CA ALA A 89 -4.56 13.79 0.68
C ALA A 89 -5.78 14.05 1.58
N GLN A 90 -6.42 15.21 1.45
CA GLN A 90 -7.65 15.53 2.18
C GLN A 90 -8.78 14.57 1.83
N ARG A 91 -8.98 14.29 0.53
CA ARG A 91 -9.99 13.33 0.08
C ARG A 91 -9.74 11.95 0.69
N ALA A 92 -8.51 11.44 0.60
CA ALA A 92 -8.13 10.15 1.17
C ALA A 92 -8.33 10.11 2.70
N ALA A 93 -7.97 11.18 3.41
CA ALA A 93 -8.15 11.27 4.86
C ALA A 93 -9.62 11.32 5.28
N SER A 94 -10.48 11.97 4.48
CA SER A 94 -11.93 11.99 4.68
C SER A 94 -12.59 10.65 4.36
N GLU A 95 -12.15 9.97 3.30
CA GLU A 95 -12.65 8.64 2.94
C GLU A 95 -12.28 7.59 3.99
N ALA A 96 -11.07 7.65 4.53
CA ALA A 96 -10.63 6.77 5.63
C ALA A 96 -11.50 6.91 6.89
N ALA A 97 -12.13 8.07 7.11
CA ALA A 97 -13.08 8.26 8.22
C ALA A 97 -14.44 7.58 7.96
N ASN A 98 -14.81 7.37 6.69
CA ASN A 98 -16.07 6.75 6.29
C ASN A 98 -15.99 5.22 6.21
N VAL A 99 -14.80 4.63 6.31
CA VAL A 99 -14.62 3.18 6.41
C VAL A 99 -14.92 2.76 7.83
N THR A 100 -16.16 2.30 8.07
CA THR A 100 -16.46 1.50 9.26
C THR A 100 -15.64 0.21 9.17
N PRO A 101 -14.88 -0.18 10.23
CA PRO A 101 -14.24 -1.48 10.25
C PRO A 101 -15.34 -2.53 10.06
N PHE A 102 -15.32 -3.24 8.94
CA PHE A 102 -16.12 -4.45 8.84
C PHE A 102 -15.56 -5.37 9.92
N PRO A 103 -16.36 -5.80 10.93
CA PRO A 103 -15.89 -6.81 11.85
C PRO A 103 -15.50 -7.99 10.97
N ALA A 104 -14.24 -8.41 11.05
CA ALA A 104 -13.75 -9.59 10.37
C ALA A 104 -14.69 -10.73 10.75
N ARG A 105 -15.64 -11.03 9.87
CA ARG A 105 -16.44 -12.24 9.96
C ARG A 105 -15.38 -13.30 9.80
N ASN A 106 -15.13 -14.09 10.84
CA ASN A 106 -14.22 -15.23 10.81
C ASN A 106 -14.54 -16.05 9.56
N VAL A 107 -13.81 -15.79 8.46
CA VAL A 107 -13.80 -16.65 7.30
C VAL A 107 -12.93 -17.78 7.80
N GLY A 108 -13.58 -18.81 8.35
CA GLY A 108 -12.90 -20.03 8.72
C GLY A 108 -12.00 -20.42 7.56
N THR A 109 -10.77 -20.78 7.87
CA THR A 109 -9.91 -21.54 6.95
C THR A 109 -10.79 -22.57 6.23
N PRO A 110 -10.78 -22.61 4.89
CA PRO A 110 -11.49 -23.67 4.19
C PRO A 110 -10.99 -24.99 4.76
N ALA A 111 -11.91 -25.83 5.21
CA ALA A 111 -11.57 -27.17 5.67
C ALA A 111 -10.81 -27.86 4.54
N GLU A 112 -9.74 -28.58 4.90
CA GLU A 112 -8.84 -29.24 3.95
C GLU A 112 -9.56 -30.26 3.03
N ASP A 113 -10.82 -30.58 3.31
CA ASP A 113 -11.67 -31.50 2.55
C ASP A 113 -12.12 -30.98 1.17
N ASP A 114 -12.19 -29.66 0.95
CA ASP A 114 -12.66 -29.10 -0.34
C ASP A 114 -11.59 -29.19 -1.47
N LEU A 115 -10.32 -29.39 -1.11
CA LEU A 115 -9.22 -29.53 -2.08
C LEU A 115 -9.19 -30.90 -2.77
N TYR A 116 -9.86 -31.91 -2.23
CA TYR A 116 -9.85 -33.27 -2.80
C TYR A 116 -10.93 -33.48 -3.88
N LEU A 117 -11.99 -32.67 -3.91
CA LEU A 117 -13.06 -32.80 -4.90
C LEU A 117 -12.73 -32.17 -6.27
N ALA A 118 -11.81 -31.21 -6.32
CA ALA A 118 -11.43 -30.54 -7.58
C ALA A 118 -10.50 -31.38 -8.47
N ALA A 119 -9.89 -32.45 -7.94
CA ALA A 119 -8.85 -33.21 -8.64
C ALA A 119 -9.38 -34.42 -9.44
N ARG A 120 -10.69 -34.63 -9.58
CA ARG A 120 -11.26 -35.86 -10.20
C ARG A 120 -12.05 -35.69 -11.50
N ALA A 121 -12.00 -34.51 -12.13
CA ALA A 121 -12.81 -34.22 -13.32
C ALA A 121 -11.99 -34.00 -14.61
N ALA A 122 -10.78 -34.54 -14.71
CA ALA A 122 -9.97 -34.42 -15.93
C ALA A 122 -9.12 -35.67 -16.19
N ASP A 123 -9.76 -36.81 -16.38
CA ASP A 123 -9.18 -37.87 -17.20
C ASP A 123 -10.21 -38.23 -18.28
N PRO A 124 -9.98 -37.88 -19.56
CA PRO A 124 -10.72 -38.50 -20.66
C PRO A 124 -10.34 -39.98 -20.72
N GLU A 125 -11.33 -40.87 -20.78
CA GLU A 125 -11.09 -42.30 -20.97
C GLU A 125 -10.23 -42.54 -22.23
N PRO A 126 -9.10 -43.26 -22.14
CA PRO A 126 -8.36 -43.64 -23.33
C PRO A 126 -9.11 -44.77 -24.05
N THR A 127 -9.82 -44.42 -25.12
CA THR A 127 -10.23 -45.38 -26.15
C THR A 127 -9.03 -45.69 -27.03
N ASP A 128 -8.29 -46.74 -26.69
CA ASP A 128 -7.28 -47.31 -27.59
C ASP A 128 -7.83 -48.61 -28.20
N GLU A 129 -8.50 -48.43 -29.34
CA GLU A 129 -8.52 -49.45 -30.39
C GLU A 129 -7.08 -49.91 -30.63
N GLN A 130 -6.80 -51.22 -30.55
CA GLN A 130 -5.49 -51.76 -30.88
C GLN A 130 -5.41 -52.11 -32.37
N PRO A 131 -4.56 -51.45 -33.19
CA PRO A 131 -4.05 -52.07 -34.39
C PRO A 131 -2.76 -52.83 -34.07
N SER A 132 -2.88 -54.15 -34.17
CA SER A 132 -1.80 -55.12 -34.35
C SER A 132 -0.92 -54.75 -35.54
N TYR A 133 0.42 -54.80 -35.39
CA TYR A 133 1.46 -55.10 -36.38
C TYR A 133 2.78 -55.18 -35.60
N ASP A 134 3.55 -56.27 -35.62
CA ASP A 134 4.44 -56.75 -36.70
C ASP A 134 5.10 -58.07 -36.19
N ASP A 135 5.68 -59.02 -36.94
CA ASP A 135 5.87 -59.37 -38.37
C ASP A 135 6.65 -60.75 -38.31
N PRO A 136 7.36 -61.30 -39.33
CA PRO A 136 7.51 -62.74 -39.52
C PRO A 136 8.95 -63.26 -39.24
N SER A 137 9.09 -64.57 -39.43
CA SER A 137 10.32 -65.41 -39.58
C SER A 137 10.75 -66.20 -38.35
#